data_AF-A0A7V5R6C5-F1
#
_entry.id   AF-A0A7V5R6C5-F1
#
_cell.length_a   1.000
_cell.length_b   1.000
_cell.length_c   1.000
_cell.angle_alpha   90.00
_cell.angle_beta   90.00
_cell.angle_gamma   90.00
#
_symmetry.space_group_name_H-M   'P 1'
#
loop_
_entity.id
_entity.type
_entity.pdbx_description
1 polymer ?
#
loop_
_entity_poly.entity_id
_entity_poly.type
_entity_poly.pdbx_seq_one_letter_code
_entity_poly.pdbx_strand_id
1 'polypeptide(L)' 'MEKKILVAIDGSVYSSNSLDYLIRLFSHDDEAVIHLLAVISSAGSDQNWMFDVDPLRRQSPAMD' A
#
# COMPACT_ATOMS: atom_id res chain seq x y z
N MET A 1 -5.97 -20.09 -15.34
CA MET A 1 -6.83 -19.73 -14.18
C MET A 1 -6.39 -18.35 -13.83
N GLU A 2 -7.24 -17.36 -14.10
CA GLU A 2 -6.89 -15.94 -14.02
C GLU A 2 -6.29 -15.61 -12.64
N LYS A 3 -5.04 -15.12 -12.62
CA LYS A 3 -4.36 -14.73 -11.38
C LYS A 3 -4.58 -13.24 -11.15
N LYS A 4 -5.30 -12.90 -10.08
CA LYS A 4 -5.58 -11.51 -9.68
C LYS A 4 -4.72 -11.14 -8.49
N ILE A 5 -3.93 -10.09 -8.63
CA ILE A 5 -3.01 -9.60 -7.60
C ILE A 5 -3.42 -8.18 -7.25
N LEU A 6 -3.71 -7.93 -5.97
CA LEU A 6 -3.95 -6.58 -5.46
C LEU A 6 -2.67 -6.05 -4.81
N VAL A 7 -2.20 -4.89 -5.26
CA VAL A 7 -0.94 -4.28 -4.81
C VAL A 7 -1.24 -2.95 -4.15
N ALA A 8 -0.86 -2.82 -2.88
CA ALA A 8 -0.89 -1.55 -2.19
C ALA A 8 0.25 -0.65 -2.71
N ILE A 9 -0.10 0.58 -3.09
CA ILE A 9 0.83 1.60 -3.56
C ILE A 9 0.66 2.88 -2.73
N ASP A 10 1.78 3.48 -2.32
CA ASP A 10 1.81 4.68 -1.47
C ASP A 10 2.61 5.83 -2.12
N GLY A 11 3.07 5.65 -3.36
CA GLY A 11 3.87 6.63 -4.10
C GLY A 11 5.36 6.65 -3.70
N SER A 12 5.78 5.81 -2.75
CA SER A 12 7.18 5.65 -2.42
C SER A 12 7.94 4.86 -3.49
N VAL A 13 9.25 5.09 -3.58
CA VAL A 13 10.15 4.30 -4.44
C VAL A 13 10.08 2.80 -4.12
N TYR A 14 9.80 2.43 -2.86
CA TYR A 14 9.65 1.05 -2.45
C TYR A 14 8.43 0.40 -3.10
N SER A 15 7.28 1.08 -3.11
CA SER A 15 6.08 0.57 -3.78
C SER A 15 6.27 0.43 -5.28
N SER A 16 7.01 1.34 -5.93
CA SER A 16 7.39 1.23 -7.34
C SER A 16 8.29 0.03 -7.59
N ASN A 17 9.31 -0.20 -6.76
CA ASN A 17 10.20 -1.35 -6.90
C ASN A 17 9.46 -2.68 -6.72
N SER A 18 8.50 -2.75 -5.78
CA SER A 18 7.65 -3.93 -5.61
C SER A 18 6.77 -4.19 -6.83
N LEU A 19 6.21 -3.14 -7.43
CA LEU A 19 5.43 -3.27 -8.66
C LEU A 19 6.29 -3.75 -9.84
N ASP A 20 7.49 -3.17 -10.01
CA ASP A 20 8.45 -3.57 -11.04
C ASP A 20 8.84 -5.05 -10.93
N TYR A 21 9.05 -5.52 -9.69
CA TYR A 21 9.34 -6.91 -9.41
C TYR A 21 8.17 -7.82 -9.81
N LEU A 22 6.94 -7.46 -9.46
CA LEU A 22 5.75 -8.25 -9.81
C LEU A 22 5.56 -8.35 -11.33
N ILE A 23 5.76 -7.25 -12.07
CA ILE A 23 5.69 -7.26 -13.54
C ILE A 23 6.70 -8.25 -14.12
N ARG A 24 7.93 -8.29 -13.60
CA ARG A 24 8.96 -9.23 -14.06
C ARG A 24 8.63 -10.67 -13.68
N LEU A 25 8.15 -10.88 -12.45
CA LEU A 25 7.81 -12.20 -11.93
C LEU A 25 6.70 -12.87 -12.74
N PHE A 26 5.71 -12.10 -13.19
CA PHE A 26 4.57 -12.57 -13.97
C PHE A 26 4.69 -12.28 -15.48
N SER A 27 5.89 -11.94 -15.96
CA SER A 27 6.14 -11.54 -17.35
C SER A 27 5.76 -12.56 -18.42
N HIS A 28 5.60 -13.83 -18.06
CA HIS A 28 5.24 -14.93 -18.97
C HIS A 28 3.81 -15.44 -18.74
N ASP A 29 3.03 -14.74 -17.92
CA ASP A 29 1.65 -15.08 -17.58
C ASP A 29 0.71 -14.00 -18.12
N ASP A 30 0.26 -14.19 -19.36
CA ASP A 30 -0.63 -13.24 -20.06
C ASP A 30 -2.02 -13.12 -19.41
N GLU A 31 -2.38 -14.04 -18.51
CA GLU A 31 -3.62 -14.00 -17.72
C GLU A 31 -3.46 -13.29 -16.36
N ALA A 32 -2.24 -12.83 -16.01
CA ALA A 32 -1.98 -12.16 -14.75
C ALA A 32 -2.49 -10.71 -14.78
N VAL A 33 -3.37 -10.38 -13.83
CA VAL A 33 -3.95 -9.04 -13.69
C VAL A 33 -3.47 -8.41 -12.38
N ILE A 34 -2.81 -7.27 -12.49
CA ILE A 34 -2.35 -6.47 -11.34
C ILE A 34 -3.31 -5.30 -11.13
N HIS A 35 -3.98 -5.30 -9.98
CA HIS A 35 -4.81 -4.19 -9.51
C HIS A 35 -4.01 -3.35 -8.51
N LEU A 36 -4.08 -2.03 -8.66
CA LEU A 36 -3.39 -1.08 -7.80
C LEU A 36 -4.37 -0.46 -6.80
N LEU A 37 -3.98 -0.44 -5.52
CA LEU A 37 -4.72 0.18 -4.44
C LEU A 37 -3.88 1.30 -3.81
N ALA A 38 -4.31 2.54 -3.97
CA ALA A 38 -3.79 3.67 -3.22
C ALA A 38 -4.79 4.06 -2.14
N VAL A 39 -4.35 4.06 -0.88
CA VAL A 39 -5.16 4.56 0.24
C VAL A 39 -4.71 5.97 0.55
N ILE A 40 -5.54 6.94 0.21
CA ILE A 40 -5.32 8.34 0.55
C ILE A 40 -6.18 8.63 1.79
N SER A 41 -5.55 8.87 2.93
CA SER A 41 -6.26 9.38 4.10
C SER A 41 -6.71 10.81 3.78
N SER A 42 -8.01 11.05 3.67
CA SER A 42 -8.51 12.42 3.80
C SER A 42 -8.22 12.82 5.24
N ALA A 43 -7.28 13.74 5.46
CA ALA A 43 -7.10 14.36 6.77
C ALA A 43 -8.47 14.86 7.24
N GLY A 44 -9.11 14.15 8.17
CA GLY A 44 -10.54 14.34 8.41
C GLY A 44 -11.15 13.59 9.59
N SER A 45 -10.58 12.47 10.05
CA SER A 45 -10.96 11.94 11.36
C SER A 45 -9.82 11.12 11.94
N ASP A 46 -9.24 11.66 13.02
CA ASP A 46 -8.38 11.04 14.01
C ASP A 46 -7.47 9.90 13.54
N GLN A 47 -6.16 10.16 13.51
CA GLN A 47 -5.11 9.16 13.25
C GLN A 47 -4.97 8.14 14.40
N ASN A 48 -6.04 7.86 15.15
CA ASN A 48 -6.03 7.00 16.34
C ASN A 48 -5.66 5.54 16.02
N TRP A 49 -5.91 5.08 14.79
CA TRP A 49 -5.44 3.78 14.30
C TRP A 49 -3.92 3.60 14.45
N MET A 50 -3.17 4.71 14.53
CA MET A 50 -1.72 4.70 14.72
C MET A 50 -1.28 4.19 16.10
N PHE A 51 -2.16 4.22 17.11
CA PHE A 51 -1.89 3.63 18.44
C PHE A 51 -2.10 2.10 18.43
N ASP A 52 -2.98 1.60 17.57
CA ASP A 52 -3.23 0.15 17.45
C ASP A 52 -2.06 -0.57 16.75
N VAL A 53 -1.39 0.11 15.81
CA VAL A 53 -0.23 -0.43 15.08
C VAL A 53 1.12 -0.20 15.78
N ASP A 54 1.20 0.80 16.67
CA ASP A 54 2.42 1.13 17.43
C ASP A 54 2.06 1.47 18.88
N PRO A 55 2.03 0.46 19.77
CA PRO A 55 1.61 0.63 21.17
C PRO A 55 2.52 1.56 21.99
N LEU A 56 3.73 1.85 21.51
CA LEU A 56 4.70 2.70 22.20
C LEU A 56 4.59 4.17 21.76
N ARG A 57 3.78 4.46 20.75
CA ARG A 57 3.52 5.82 20.26
C ARG A 57 2.80 6.63 21.32
N ARG A 58 3.40 7.73 21.76
CA ARG A 58 2.86 8.60 22.82
C ARG A 58 2.06 9.79 22.31
N GLN A 59 2.16 10.13 21.03
CA GLN A 59 1.54 11.31 20.43
C GLN A 59 1.01 10.99 19.02
N SER A 60 -0.15 11.54 18.68
CA SER A 60 -0.67 11.52 17.31
C SER A 60 0.08 12.56 16.45
N PRO A 61 0.39 12.27 15.17
CA PRO A 61 1.04 13.24 14.28
C PRO A 61 0.17 14.47 13.98
N ALA A 62 -1.11 14.45 14.35
CA ALA A 62 -2.08 15.51 14.07
C ALA A 62 -2.06 16.66 15.09
N MET A 63 -0.93 16.93 15.73
CA MET A 63 -0.75 18.14 16.54
C MET A 63 -0.20 19.25 15.64
N ASP A 64 -0.92 20.37 15.54
CA ASP A 64 -0.47 21.63 14.92
C ASP A 64 0.87 22.12 15.50
#